data_AF-A0A1Y3B0L2-F1
#
_entry.id   AF-A0A1Y3B0L2-F1
#
_cell.length_a   1.000
_cell.length_b   1.000
_cell.length_c   1.000
_cell.angle_alpha   90.00
_cell.angle_beta   90.00
_cell.angle_gamma   90.00
#
_symmetry.space_group_name_H-M   'P 1'
#
loop_
_entity.id
_entity.type
_entity.pdbx_description
1 polymer ?
#
loop_
_entity_poly.entity_id
_entity_poly.type
_entity_poly.pdbx_seq_one_letter_code
_entity_poly.pdbx_strand_id
1 'polypeptide(L)'
;MLYFNDKTKGILSVIGGFLIHLILGTFYTLGNVNTYLTSYIRVHVDPTVTYASSIWINAAFLLGQGSLMMVGGILENKIGPRFTCMIGSLIFRINLKIFNKL
;
A
#
# COMPACT_ATOMS: atom_id res chain seq x y z
N MET A 1 -33.42 0.66 2.10
CA MET A 1 -32.68 -0.59 1.82
C MET A 1 -32.60 -0.74 0.30
N LEU A 2 -31.51 -0.27 -0.33
CA LEU A 2 -31.40 -0.24 -1.80
C LEU A 2 -31.32 -1.67 -2.33
N TYR A 3 -32.32 -2.07 -3.12
CA TYR A 3 -32.45 -3.39 -3.73
C TYR A 3 -31.45 -3.52 -4.89
N PHE A 4 -30.16 -3.70 -4.57
CA PHE A 4 -29.16 -3.99 -5.60
C PHE A 4 -29.38 -5.42 -6.12
N ASN A 5 -29.59 -5.52 -7.44
CA ASN A 5 -29.65 -6.78 -8.17
C ASN A 5 -28.33 -7.57 -7.97
N ASP A 6 -28.40 -8.90 -7.85
CA ASP A 6 -27.24 -9.73 -7.50
C ASP A 6 -26.11 -9.63 -8.54
N LYS A 7 -26.45 -9.37 -9.82
CA LYS A 7 -25.48 -9.06 -10.87
C LYS A 7 -24.69 -7.78 -10.57
N THR A 8 -25.36 -6.74 -10.07
CA THR A 8 -24.76 -5.44 -9.76
C THR A 8 -23.82 -5.54 -8.55
N LYS A 9 -24.17 -6.36 -7.55
CA LYS A 9 -23.28 -6.64 -6.40
C LYS A 9 -22.00 -7.37 -6.83
N GLY A 10 -22.12 -8.34 -7.75
CA GLY A 10 -20.98 -9.05 -8.32
C GLY A 10 -20.03 -8.10 -9.06
N ILE A 11 -20.57 -7.27 -9.94
CA ILE A 11 -19.81 -6.26 -10.70
C ILE A 11 -19.09 -5.27 -9.75
N LEU A 12 -19.78 -4.78 -8.70
CA LEU A 12 -19.16 -3.90 -7.71
C LEU A 12 -17.99 -4.58 -6.99
N SER A 13 -18.11 -5.87 -6.66
CA SER A 13 -17.05 -6.62 -5.97
C SER A 13 -15.81 -6.79 -6.85
N VAL A 14 -15.99 -7.06 -8.15
CA VAL A 14 -14.88 -7.19 -9.10
C VAL A 14 -14.17 -5.86 -9.31
N ILE A 15 -14.93 -4.77 -9.47
CA ILE A 15 -14.36 -3.42 -9.59
C ILE A 15 -13.58 -3.02 -8.33
N GLY A 16 -14.12 -3.33 -7.14
CA GLY A 16 -13.41 -3.09 -5.88
C GLY A 16 -12.09 -3.85 -5.78
N GLY A 17 -12.10 -5.14 -6.15
CA GLY A 17 -10.88 -5.95 -6.20
C GLY A 17 -9.85 -5.41 -7.20
N PHE A 18 -10.30 -4.97 -8.37
CA PHE A 18 -9.43 -4.36 -9.38
C PHE A 18 -8.78 -3.06 -8.87
N LEU A 19 -9.55 -2.18 -8.21
CA LEU A 19 -9.01 -0.93 -7.64
C LEU A 19 -7.96 -1.19 -6.55
N ILE A 20 -8.16 -2.22 -5.71
CA ILE A 20 -7.16 -2.61 -4.69
C ILE A 20 -5.88 -3.10 -5.38
N HIS A 21 -5.99 -3.89 -6.45
CA HIS A 21 -4.82 -4.34 -7.22
C HIS A 21 -4.11 -3.18 -7.93
N LEU A 22 -4.85 -2.19 -8.43
CA LEU A 22 -4.28 -0.98 -9.02
C LEU A 22 -3.41 -0.22 -8.00
N ILE A 23 -3.86 -0.11 -6.75
CA ILE A 23 -3.11 0.51 -5.65
C ILE A 23 -1.87 -0.33 -5.32
N LEU A 24 -2.00 -1.67 -5.27
CA LEU A 24 -0.85 -2.56 -5.08
C LEU A 24 0.20 -2.41 -6.19
N GLY A 25 -0.22 -2.13 -7.43
CA GLY A 25 0.64 -1.76 -8.55
C GLY A 25 1.60 -0.59 -8.26
N THR A 26 1.15 0.36 -7.44
CA THR A 26 1.97 1.51 -7.02
C THR A 26 3.16 1.08 -6.15
N PHE A 27 3.01 0.02 -5.34
CA PHE A 27 4.13 -0.51 -4.54
C PHE A 27 5.24 -1.09 -5.40
N TYR A 28 4.92 -1.74 -6.53
CA TYR A 28 5.94 -2.24 -7.45
C TYR A 28 6.70 -1.12 -8.15
N THR A 29 6.07 0.06 -8.29
CA THR A 29 6.73 1.26 -8.83
C THR A 29 7.74 1.88 -7.85
N LEU A 30 7.70 1.51 -6.56
CA LEU A 30 8.67 1.99 -5.56
C LEU A 30 10.11 1.58 -5.90
N GLY A 31 10.32 0.48 -6.63
CA GLY A 31 11.66 0.11 -7.14
C GLY A 31 12.25 1.20 -8.03
N ASN A 32 11.42 1.84 -8.86
CA ASN A 32 11.82 2.95 -9.73
C ASN A 32 11.90 4.28 -8.96
N VAL A 33 11.04 4.50 -7.96
CA VAL A 33 11.09 5.71 -7.11
C VAL A 33 12.31 5.72 -6.18
N ASN A 34 12.81 4.54 -5.80
CA ASN A 34 13.94 4.43 -4.87
C ASN A 34 15.19 5.16 -5.39
N THR A 35 15.45 5.12 -6.70
CA THR A 35 16.60 5.82 -7.29
C THR A 35 16.47 7.34 -7.20
N TYR A 36 15.26 7.87 -7.39
CA TYR A 36 14.95 9.28 -7.18
C TYR A 36 15.06 9.67 -5.71
N LEU A 37 14.59 8.80 -4.80
CA LEU A 37 14.70 9.02 -3.36
C LEU A 37 16.17 9.08 -2.92
N THR A 38 17.01 8.17 -3.41
CA THR A 38 18.47 8.21 -3.18
C THR A 38 19.09 9.49 -3.73
N SER A 39 18.72 9.92 -4.93
CA SER A 39 19.19 11.19 -5.50
C SER A 39 18.78 12.39 -4.64
N TYR A 40 17.57 12.38 -4.08
CA TYR A 40 17.09 13.45 -3.20
C TYR A 40 17.86 13.50 -1.88
N ILE A 41 18.07 12.35 -1.23
CA ILE A 41 18.86 12.23 0.01
C ILE A 41 20.29 12.69 -0.22
N ARG A 42 20.86 12.41 -1.40
CA ARG A 42 22.22 12.84 -1.77
C ARG A 42 22.37 14.36 -1.87
N VAL A 43 21.29 15.05 -2.29
CA VAL A 43 21.28 16.51 -2.45
C VAL A 43 20.95 17.22 -1.12
N HIS A 44 20.07 16.66 -0.29
CA HIS A 44 19.52 17.37 0.87
C HIS A 44 20.07 16.92 2.23
N VAL A 45 20.68 15.73 2.32
CA VAL A 45 21.12 15.15 3.60
C VAL A 45 22.61 14.89 3.61
N ASP A 46 23.11 14.05 2.69
CA ASP A 46 24.52 13.67 2.69
C ASP A 46 25.00 13.18 1.31
N PRO A 47 26.01 13.80 0.69
CA PRO A 47 26.50 13.44 -0.65
C PRO A 47 27.20 12.08 -0.70
N THR A 48 27.58 11.51 0.45
CA THR A 48 28.28 10.22 0.56
C THR A 48 27.36 8.99 0.53
N VAL A 49 26.04 9.20 0.65
CA VAL A 49 25.05 8.12 0.58
C VAL A 49 25.15 7.42 -0.77
N THR A 50 25.48 6.14 -0.71
CA THR A 50 25.62 5.26 -1.88
C THR A 50 24.31 4.52 -2.11
N TYR A 51 23.99 4.16 -3.36
CA TYR A 51 22.79 3.36 -3.69
C TYR A 51 22.64 2.11 -2.82
N ALA A 52 23.75 1.46 -2.47
CA ALA A 52 23.78 0.31 -1.54
C ALA A 52 23.17 0.64 -0.17
N SER A 53 23.39 1.85 0.33
CA SER A 53 22.84 2.38 1.59
C SER A 53 21.38 2.82 1.48
N SER A 54 20.73 2.75 0.31
CA SER A 54 19.28 2.97 0.17
C SER A 54 18.51 1.69 -0.15
N ILE A 55 19.19 0.57 -0.39
CA ILE A 55 18.55 -0.73 -0.62
C ILE A 55 17.78 -1.20 0.62
N TRP A 56 18.23 -0.85 1.83
CA TRP A 56 17.54 -1.22 3.06
C TRP A 56 16.13 -0.64 3.16
N ILE A 57 15.86 0.51 2.53
CA ILE A 57 14.52 1.13 2.50
C ILE A 57 13.55 0.20 1.76
N ASN A 58 13.99 -0.33 0.61
CA ASN A 58 13.19 -1.27 -0.17
C ASN A 58 13.01 -2.60 0.58
N ALA A 59 14.07 -3.12 1.21
CA ALA A 59 13.99 -4.34 2.01
C ALA A 59 13.06 -4.19 3.23
N ALA A 60 13.12 -3.06 3.94
CA ALA A 60 12.21 -2.75 5.05
C ALA A 60 10.76 -2.63 4.56
N PHE A 61 10.54 -2.06 3.38
CA PHE A 61 9.23 -1.99 2.75
C PHE A 61 8.67 -3.37 2.42
N LEU A 62 9.51 -4.26 1.86
CA LEU A 62 9.13 -5.64 1.53
C LEU A 62 8.81 -6.46 2.79
N LEU A 63 9.58 -6.28 3.87
CA LEU A 63 9.29 -6.89 5.18
C LEU A 63 7.98 -6.37 5.77
N GLY A 64 7.72 -5.07 5.65
CA GLY A 64 6.44 -4.46 6.05
C GLY A 64 5.27 -5.05 5.27
N GLN A 65 5.40 -5.17 3.94
CA GLN A 65 4.38 -5.79 3.09
C GLN A 65 4.14 -7.26 3.48
N GLY A 66 5.19 -8.07 3.61
CA GLY A 66 5.06 -9.50 3.94
C GLY A 66 4.42 -9.74 5.32
N SER A 67 4.84 -8.96 6.33
CA SER A 67 4.26 -9.05 7.68
C SER A 67 2.79 -8.62 7.70
N LEU A 68 2.44 -7.52 7.03
CA LEU A 68 1.07 -7.04 6.95
C LEU A 68 0.17 -7.93 6.09
N MET A 69 0.68 -8.60 5.06
CA MET A 69 -0.06 -9.59 4.29
C MET A 69 -0.46 -10.80 5.15
N MET A 70 0.46 -11.28 5.99
CA MET A 70 0.16 -12.38 6.93
C MET A 70 -0.91 -11.96 7.96
N VAL A 71 -0.79 -10.76 8.53
CA VAL A 71 -1.80 -10.21 9.44
C VAL A 71 -3.14 -9.99 8.73
N GLY A 72 -3.11 -9.50 7.49
CA GLY A 72 -4.28 -9.27 6.65
C GLY A 72 -5.07 -10.55 6.36
N GLY A 73 -4.38 -11.66 6.07
CA GLY A 73 -5.02 -12.96 5.86
C GLY A 73 -5.67 -13.55 7.12
N ILE A 74 -5.06 -13.35 8.30
CA ILE A 74 -5.68 -13.73 9.58
C ILE A 74 -6.93 -12.88 9.84
N LEU A 75 -6.86 -11.59 9.54
CA LEU A 75 -7.95 -10.65 9.76
C LEU A 75 -9.13 -10.91 8.81
N GLU A 76 -8.86 -11.24 7.55
CA GLU A 76 -9.85 -11.68 6.57
C GLU A 76 -10.64 -12.90 7.07
N ASN A 77 -9.95 -13.92 7.59
CA ASN A 77 -10.61 -15.13 8.10
C ASN A 77 -11.50 -14.86 9.33
N LYS A 78 -11.21 -13.83 10.12
CA LYS A 78 -12.01 -13.50 11.32
C LYS A 78 -13.18 -12.55 11.07
N ILE A 79 -13.00 -11.53 10.22
CA ILE A 79 -13.94 -10.39 10.10
C ILE A 79 -14.58 -10.32 8.70
N GLY A 80 -14.12 -11.16 7.78
CA GLY A 80 -14.59 -11.22 6.40
C GLY A 80 -13.97 -10.13 5.52
N PRO A 81 -13.95 -10.35 4.20
CA PRO A 81 -13.18 -9.54 3.24
C PRO A 81 -13.67 -8.07 3.14
N ARG A 82 -14.97 -7.82 3.38
CA ARG A 82 -15.55 -6.47 3.27
C ARG A 82 -15.05 -5.51 4.35
N PHE A 83 -15.02 -5.96 5.61
CA PHE A 83 -14.55 -5.13 6.72
C PHE A 83 -13.04 -4.96 6.70
N THR A 84 -12.30 -6.00 6.33
CA THR A 84 -10.84 -5.92 6.15
C THR A 84 -10.45 -4.88 5.10
N CYS A 85 -11.16 -4.82 3.96
CA CYS A 85 -10.93 -3.80 2.94
C CYS A 85 -11.23 -2.37 3.44
N MET A 86 -12.30 -2.17 4.22
CA MET A 86 -12.61 -0.85 4.81
C MET A 86 -11.54 -0.39 5.80
N ILE A 87 -11.06 -1.29 6.67
CA ILE A 87 -10.01 -0.97 7.64
C ILE A 87 -8.70 -0.62 6.92
N GLY A 88 -8.31 -1.43 5.92
CA GLY A 88 -7.10 -1.17 5.13
C GLY A 88 -7.14 0.18 4.41
N SER A 89 -8.27 0.53 3.79
CA SER A 89 -8.42 1.82 3.10
C SER A 89 -8.47 3.02 4.06
N LEU A 90 -8.99 2.85 5.29
CA LEU A 90 -8.90 3.86 6.36
C LEU A 90 -7.45 4.12 6.78
N ILE A 91 -6.67 3.06 7.02
CA ILE A 91 -5.26 3.16 7.41
C ILE A 91 -4.45 3.87 6.32
N PHE A 92 -4.68 3.51 5.05
CA PHE A 92 -4.01 4.14 3.92
C PHE A 92 -4.30 5.65 3.84
N ARG A 93 -5.56 6.04 4.02
CA ARG A 93 -5.98 7.45 4.04
C ARG A 93 -5.34 8.23 5.20
N ILE A 94 -5.21 7.61 6.37
CA ILE A 94 -4.60 8.23 7.55
C ILE A 94 -3.10 8.50 7.31
N ASN A 95 -2.38 7.54 6.73
CA ASN A 95 -0.97 7.68 6.39
C ASN A 95 -0.70 8.91 5.51
N LEU A 96 -1.49 9.07 4.43
CA LEU A 96 -1.34 10.20 3.51
C LEU A 96 -1.55 11.56 4.19
N LYS A 97 -2.47 11.62 5.16
CA LYS A 97 -2.80 12.86 5.87
C LYS A 97 -1.74 13.27 6.89
N ILE A 98 -1.06 12.31 7.50
CA ILE A 98 0.09 12.55 8.40
C ILE A 98 1.27 13.12 7.62
N PHE A 99 1.55 12.59 6.43
CA PHE A 99 2.65 13.08 5.60
C PHE A 99 2.45 14.53 5.13
N ASN A 100 1.22 14.93 4.77
CA ASN A 100 0.93 16.30 4.33
C ASN A 100 0.91 17.33 5.49
N LYS A 101 1.17 16.91 6.73
CA LYS A 101 1.19 17.79 7.92
C LYS A 101 2.61 17.93 8.51
N LEU A 102 3.58 17.22 7.96
CA LEU A 102 5.02 17.34 8.27
C LEU A 102 5.68 18.21 7.20
#